data_AF-A0A8D8SAI6-F1
#
_entry.id   AF-A0A8D8SAI6-F1
#
_cell.length_a   1.000
_cell.length_b   1.000
_cell.length_c   1.000
_cell.angle_alpha   90.00
_cell.angle_beta   90.00
_cell.angle_gamma   90.00
#
_symmetry.space_group_name_H-M   'P 1'
#
loop_
_entity.id
_entity.type
_entity.pdbx_description
1 polymer ?
#
loop_
_entity_poly.entity_id
_entity_poly.type
_entity_poly.pdbx_seq_one_letter_code
_entity_poly.pdbx_strand_id
1 'polypeptide(L)'
;SLTVVNLSRNRLKSLPVTLFHHCKELSEIDLSDNGLENLQEEFLFLHSKSLTVVNLSRNRLESITPHLFAKVSLERLNLSHNALKQFADLTSLHFLCIDKTNLKSIDYSNNCLKTVISELSYCHALKEIKLSNNSISHISNKIFNLKGLETLDMKWNNITSIPDYVFSSTVSTNMTLDLSHNQIEIVE
;
A
#
# COMPACT_ATOMS: atom_id res chain seq x y z
N SER A 1 -1.84 26.00 12.64
CA SER A 1 -1.14 24.92 11.91
C SER A 1 -2.16 23.92 11.43
N LEU A 2 -2.12 23.52 10.15
CA LEU A 2 -3.00 22.48 9.62
C LEU A 2 -2.41 21.11 9.99
N THR A 3 -3.21 20.28 10.65
CA THR A 3 -2.85 18.92 11.08
C THR A 3 -3.61 17.87 10.28
N VAL A 4 -4.86 18.15 9.92
CA VAL A 4 -5.70 17.26 9.10
C VAL A 4 -6.18 18.03 7.88
N VAL A 5 -6.01 17.45 6.70
CA VAL A 5 -6.53 17.99 5.44
C VAL A 5 -7.46 16.97 4.80
N ASN A 6 -8.72 17.35 4.60
CA ASN A 6 -9.69 16.54 3.87
C ASN A 6 -10.09 17.26 2.58
N LEU A 7 -9.69 16.69 1.45
CA LEU A 7 -9.98 17.12 0.08
C LEU A 7 -10.76 16.03 -0.67
N SER A 8 -11.33 15.06 0.05
CA SER A 8 -12.05 13.95 -0.55
C SER A 8 -13.33 14.39 -1.28
N ARG A 9 -13.79 13.58 -2.25
CA ARG A 9 -15.05 13.80 -3.01
C ARG A 9 -15.05 15.12 -3.77
N ASN A 10 -13.94 15.41 -4.43
CA ASN A 10 -13.77 16.58 -5.28
C ASN A 10 -13.48 16.16 -6.73
N ARG A 11 -13.01 17.11 -7.54
CA ARG A 11 -12.68 16.89 -8.97
C ARG A 11 -11.21 17.18 -9.24
N LEU A 12 -10.34 16.98 -8.24
CA LEU A 12 -8.91 17.22 -8.36
C LEU A 12 -8.33 16.25 -9.38
N LYS A 13 -7.65 16.80 -10.40
CA LYS A 13 -6.94 16.01 -11.41
C LYS A 13 -5.43 15.97 -11.17
N SER A 14 -4.92 16.99 -10.49
CA SER A 14 -3.53 17.13 -10.10
C SER A 14 -3.43 17.91 -8.79
N LEU A 15 -2.25 17.88 -8.18
CA LEU A 15 -1.87 18.68 -7.02
C LEU A 15 -0.57 19.41 -7.37
N PRO A 16 -0.41 20.70 -7.03
CA PRO A 16 0.88 21.35 -7.19
C PRO A 16 1.86 20.79 -6.15
N VAL A 17 3.12 20.54 -6.53
CA VAL A 17 4.17 20.01 -5.63
C VAL A 17 4.33 20.81 -4.34
N THR A 18 4.08 22.12 -4.40
CA THR A 18 4.26 23.03 -3.27
C THR A 18 3.08 23.08 -2.30
N LEU A 19 1.98 22.36 -2.57
CA LEU A 19 0.72 22.49 -1.83
C LEU A 19 0.88 22.36 -0.31
N PHE A 20 1.74 21.44 0.14
CA PHE A 20 1.93 21.15 1.57
C PHE A 20 3.27 21.64 2.14
N HIS A 21 4.03 22.46 1.42
CA HIS A 21 5.36 22.93 1.86
C HIS A 21 5.36 23.62 3.24
N HIS A 22 4.28 24.31 3.59
CA HIS A 22 4.15 25.00 4.88
C HIS A 22 3.38 24.20 5.95
N CYS A 23 2.87 23.02 5.59
CA CYS A 23 2.06 22.18 6.47
C CYS A 23 2.93 21.19 7.26
N LYS A 24 3.79 21.73 8.13
CA LYS A 24 4.78 20.93 8.89
C LYS A 24 4.16 19.98 9.91
N GLU A 25 3.02 20.39 10.47
CA GLU A 25 2.25 19.62 11.47
C GLU A 25 1.20 18.70 10.84
N LEU A 26 1.15 18.59 9.51
CA LEU A 26 0.18 17.74 8.82
C LEU A 26 0.43 16.28 9.22
N SER A 27 -0.56 15.67 9.85
CA SER A 27 -0.56 14.29 10.31
C SER A 27 -1.45 13.38 9.46
N GLU A 28 -2.52 13.93 8.89
CA GLU A 28 -3.45 13.15 8.07
C GLU A 28 -3.90 13.91 6.82
N ILE A 29 -3.95 13.18 5.71
CA ILE A 29 -4.51 13.70 4.46
C ILE A 29 -5.47 12.71 3.81
N ASP A 30 -6.67 13.20 3.47
CA ASP A 30 -7.65 12.49 2.66
C ASP A 30 -7.82 13.18 1.30
N LEU A 31 -7.40 12.49 0.25
CA LEU A 31 -7.51 12.87 -1.16
C LEU A 31 -8.42 11.90 -1.93
N SER A 32 -9.20 11.08 -1.23
CA SER A 32 -9.99 10.03 -1.85
C SER A 32 -11.14 10.56 -2.70
N ASP A 33 -11.65 9.75 -3.63
CA ASP A 33 -12.81 10.11 -4.45
C ASP A 33 -12.56 11.42 -5.23
N ASN A 34 -11.53 11.37 -6.06
CA ASN A 34 -11.10 12.47 -6.93
C ASN A 34 -10.78 11.91 -8.32
N GLY A 35 -10.15 12.71 -9.17
CA GLY A 35 -9.72 12.32 -10.52
C GLY A 35 -8.19 12.32 -10.67
N LEU A 36 -7.42 12.05 -9.61
CA LEU A 36 -5.96 12.07 -9.68
C LEU A 36 -5.48 10.91 -10.56
N GLU A 37 -4.82 11.23 -11.67
CA GLU A 37 -4.33 10.26 -12.66
C GLU A 37 -2.85 9.94 -12.44
N ASN A 38 -2.05 10.94 -12.06
CA ASN A 38 -0.63 10.77 -11.77
C ASN A 38 -0.21 11.65 -10.59
N LEU A 39 0.53 11.07 -9.64
CA LEU A 39 1.27 11.81 -8.63
C LEU A 39 2.76 11.77 -9.01
N GLN A 40 3.13 12.56 -10.02
CA GLN A 40 4.52 12.69 -10.47
C GLN A 40 5.32 13.69 -9.63
N GLU A 41 4.63 14.45 -8.77
CA GLU A 41 5.25 15.43 -7.88
C GLU A 41 6.04 14.70 -6.79
N GLU A 42 7.31 14.44 -7.08
CA GLU A 42 8.25 13.99 -6.07
C GLU A 42 8.20 14.95 -4.88
N PHE A 43 8.36 14.40 -3.67
CA PHE A 43 8.52 15.25 -2.48
C PHE A 43 7.28 16.10 -2.11
N LEU A 44 6.08 15.79 -2.62
CA LEU A 44 4.83 16.48 -2.23
C LEU A 44 4.65 16.60 -0.70
N PHE A 45 5.08 15.58 0.06
CA PHE A 45 5.01 15.53 1.52
C PHE A 45 6.33 15.79 2.24
N LEU A 46 7.35 16.33 1.55
CA LEU A 46 8.72 16.52 2.07
C LEU A 46 8.79 17.25 3.40
N HIS A 47 7.92 18.24 3.59
CA HIS A 47 7.93 19.10 4.77
C HIS A 47 6.96 18.65 5.86
N SER A 48 6.08 17.68 5.57
CA SER A 48 5.03 17.18 6.47
C SER A 48 5.52 15.98 7.27
N LYS A 49 6.54 16.20 8.11
CA LYS A 49 7.23 15.11 8.83
C LYS A 49 6.34 14.35 9.82
N SER A 50 5.24 14.97 10.26
CA SER A 50 4.25 14.36 11.15
C SER A 50 3.22 13.50 10.42
N LEU A 51 3.28 13.40 9.09
CA LEU A 51 2.29 12.69 8.27
C LEU A 51 2.36 11.19 8.50
N THR A 52 1.27 10.62 8.99
CA THR A 52 1.13 9.19 9.31
C THR A 52 0.01 8.51 8.53
N VAL A 53 -1.01 9.25 8.11
CA VAL A 53 -2.18 8.69 7.41
C VAL A 53 -2.39 9.36 6.06
N VAL A 54 -2.38 8.56 5.00
CA VAL A 54 -2.66 9.01 3.63
C VAL A 54 -3.78 8.16 3.02
N ASN A 55 -4.85 8.81 2.58
CA ASN A 55 -5.91 8.18 1.81
C ASN A 55 -5.93 8.75 0.38
N LEU A 56 -5.60 7.91 -0.59
CA LEU A 56 -5.58 8.18 -2.03
C LEU A 56 -6.57 7.28 -2.79
N SER A 57 -7.47 6.62 -2.07
CA SER A 57 -8.41 5.66 -2.66
C SER A 57 -9.39 6.32 -3.63
N ARG A 58 -9.98 5.53 -4.54
CA ARG A 58 -11.00 6.01 -5.49
C ARG A 58 -10.49 7.19 -6.32
N ASN A 59 -9.32 7.00 -6.92
CA ASN A 59 -8.73 7.92 -7.89
C ASN A 59 -8.49 7.14 -9.20
N ARG A 60 -7.63 7.65 -10.08
CA ARG A 60 -7.29 7.03 -11.37
C ARG A 60 -5.78 6.78 -11.47
N LEU A 61 -5.12 6.57 -10.33
CA LEU A 61 -3.67 6.44 -10.28
C LEU A 61 -3.23 5.18 -11.03
N GLU A 62 -2.45 5.34 -12.09
CA GLU A 62 -1.81 4.21 -12.77
C GLU A 62 -0.45 3.85 -12.17
N SER A 63 0.20 4.83 -11.54
CA SER A 63 1.49 4.67 -10.86
C SER A 63 1.65 5.69 -9.74
N ILE A 64 2.66 5.47 -8.89
CA ILE A 64 3.10 6.39 -7.84
C ILE A 64 4.59 6.60 -8.01
N THR A 65 5.04 7.86 -7.96
CA THR A 65 6.46 8.18 -8.08
C THR A 65 7.29 7.61 -6.92
N PRO A 66 8.52 7.10 -7.18
CA PRO A 66 9.41 6.51 -6.18
C PRO A 66 9.63 7.34 -4.90
N HIS A 67 9.51 8.66 -4.96
CA HIS A 67 9.86 9.54 -3.84
C HIS A 67 8.68 10.21 -3.13
N LEU A 68 7.43 9.85 -3.47
CA LEU A 68 6.25 10.53 -2.92
C LEU A 68 6.24 10.53 -1.39
N PHE A 69 6.64 9.40 -0.79
CA PHE A 69 6.63 9.21 0.66
C PHE A 69 8.03 9.11 1.29
N ALA A 70 9.09 9.45 0.56
CA ALA A 70 10.47 9.18 0.98
C ALA A 70 10.92 9.88 2.28
N LYS A 71 10.18 10.91 2.74
CA LYS A 71 10.54 11.75 3.89
C LYS A 71 9.51 11.72 5.02
N VAL A 72 8.51 10.84 4.91
CA VAL A 72 7.46 10.64 5.91
C VAL A 72 7.52 9.21 6.46
N SER A 73 6.93 9.00 7.63
CA SER A 73 6.84 7.68 8.26
C SER A 73 5.36 7.36 8.43
N LEU A 74 4.80 6.74 7.39
CA LEU A 74 3.38 6.43 7.37
C LEU A 74 3.07 5.26 8.30
N GLU A 75 1.91 5.32 8.95
CA GLU A 75 1.28 4.20 9.64
C GLU A 75 0.22 3.53 8.77
N ARG A 76 -0.48 4.32 7.93
CA ARG A 76 -1.58 3.85 7.10
C ARG A 76 -1.54 4.48 5.72
N LEU A 77 -1.61 3.64 4.69
CA LEU A 77 -1.69 4.05 3.30
C LEU A 77 -2.83 3.32 2.59
N ASN A 78 -3.81 4.07 2.09
CA ASN A 78 -4.90 3.53 1.29
C ASN A 78 -4.79 4.00 -0.16
N LEU A 79 -4.60 3.06 -1.07
CA LEU A 79 -4.50 3.21 -2.52
C LEU A 79 -5.56 2.38 -3.26
N SER A 80 -6.57 1.89 -2.55
CA SER A 80 -7.62 1.07 -3.12
C SER A 80 -8.43 1.80 -4.21
N HIS A 81 -9.04 1.05 -5.11
CA HIS A 81 -9.85 1.61 -6.20
C HIS A 81 -9.07 2.63 -7.05
N ASN A 82 -7.96 2.18 -7.63
CA ASN A 82 -7.15 2.90 -8.59
C ASN A 82 -6.87 1.99 -9.80
N ALA A 83 -5.90 2.34 -10.65
CA ALA A 83 -5.50 1.56 -11.82
C ALA A 83 -4.03 1.11 -11.72
N LEU A 84 -3.52 0.90 -10.49
CA LEU A 84 -2.12 0.57 -10.25
C LEU A 84 -1.80 -0.81 -10.82
N LYS A 85 -0.88 -0.87 -11.77
CA LYS A 85 -0.45 -2.12 -12.42
C LYS A 85 0.71 -2.80 -11.67
N GLN A 86 1.39 -2.03 -10.83
CA GLN A 86 2.49 -2.44 -9.99
C GLN A 86 2.37 -1.74 -8.64
N PHE A 87 2.98 -2.33 -7.61
CA PHE A 87 3.25 -1.58 -6.39
C PHE A 87 4.05 -0.31 -6.74
N ALA A 88 3.86 0.77 -5.97
CA ALA A 88 4.70 1.97 -6.12
C ALA A 88 6.16 1.53 -6.30
N ASP A 89 6.81 2.04 -7.36
CA ASP A 89 8.08 1.51 -7.87
C ASP A 89 9.05 1.19 -6.72
N LEU A 90 9.81 0.09 -6.82
CA LEU A 90 10.46 -0.62 -5.70
C LEU A 90 11.19 0.32 -4.70
N THR A 91 11.70 1.46 -5.17
CA THR A 91 12.30 2.53 -4.38
C THR A 91 11.35 3.19 -3.36
N SER A 92 10.07 3.42 -3.70
CA SER A 92 9.07 3.99 -2.77
C SER A 92 8.79 3.10 -1.57
N LEU A 93 8.59 1.81 -1.82
CA LEU A 93 8.38 0.84 -0.75
C LEU A 93 9.68 0.53 0.00
N HIS A 94 10.84 0.62 -0.67
CA HIS A 94 12.13 0.60 0.01
C HIS A 94 12.20 1.70 1.07
N PHE A 95 11.91 2.97 0.73
CA PHE A 95 11.94 4.06 1.72
C PHE A 95 10.90 3.89 2.85
N LEU A 96 9.69 3.43 2.52
CA LEU A 96 8.64 3.23 3.52
C LEU A 96 8.93 2.06 4.48
N CYS A 97 9.49 0.97 3.95
CA CYS A 97 9.68 -0.28 4.69
C CYS A 97 11.04 -0.38 5.37
N ILE A 98 12.11 0.15 4.78
CA ILE A 98 13.48 -0.01 5.29
C ILE A 98 13.88 1.16 6.19
N ASP A 99 13.61 2.41 5.78
CA ASP A 99 14.11 3.59 6.50
C ASP A 99 13.16 4.14 7.59
N LYS A 100 11.86 3.80 7.51
CA LYS A 100 10.79 4.50 8.25
C LYS A 100 9.76 3.59 8.93
N THR A 101 10.14 2.34 9.17
CA THR A 101 9.47 1.17 9.80
C THR A 101 8.26 1.41 10.75
N ASN A 102 7.20 2.09 10.31
CA ASN A 102 5.97 2.28 11.10
C ASN A 102 4.70 1.92 10.34
N LEU A 103 4.82 1.44 9.10
CA LEU A 103 3.67 1.12 8.28
C LEU A 103 2.95 -0.10 8.83
N LYS A 104 1.73 0.11 9.34
CA LYS A 104 0.90 -0.90 10.00
C LYS A 104 -0.17 -1.47 9.06
N SER A 105 -0.70 -0.65 8.15
CA SER A 105 -1.74 -1.08 7.21
C SER A 105 -1.52 -0.48 5.82
N ILE A 106 -1.64 -1.35 4.81
CA ILE A 106 -1.69 -0.98 3.40
C ILE A 106 -2.90 -1.58 2.72
N ASP A 107 -3.56 -0.76 1.90
CA ASP A 107 -4.68 -1.19 1.08
C ASP A 107 -4.42 -0.85 -0.39
N TYR A 108 -4.24 -1.91 -1.19
CA TYR A 108 -4.07 -1.88 -2.63
C TYR A 108 -5.22 -2.63 -3.33
N SER A 109 -6.32 -2.90 -2.64
CA SER A 109 -7.47 -3.62 -3.21
C SER A 109 -8.06 -2.87 -4.40
N ASN A 110 -8.71 -3.58 -5.34
CA ASN A 110 -9.35 -2.97 -6.51
C ASN A 110 -8.35 -2.16 -7.35
N ASN A 111 -7.28 -2.81 -7.79
CA ASN A 111 -6.26 -2.29 -8.70
C ASN A 111 -6.00 -3.31 -9.81
N CYS A 112 -4.86 -3.22 -10.50
CA CYS A 112 -4.47 -4.10 -11.59
C CYS A 112 -3.14 -4.82 -11.31
N LEU A 113 -2.83 -5.09 -10.04
CA LEU A 113 -1.57 -5.72 -9.64
C LEU A 113 -1.50 -7.17 -10.14
N LYS A 114 -0.33 -7.59 -10.63
CA LYS A 114 -0.09 -8.96 -11.14
C LYS A 114 0.77 -9.82 -10.22
N THR A 115 1.58 -9.20 -9.36
CA THR A 115 2.51 -9.89 -8.48
C THR A 115 2.59 -9.16 -7.15
N VAL A 116 2.90 -9.89 -6.07
CA VAL A 116 3.30 -9.30 -4.78
C VAL A 116 4.82 -9.20 -4.74
N ILE A 117 5.35 -7.99 -4.52
CA ILE A 117 6.79 -7.76 -4.47
C ILE A 117 7.39 -8.19 -3.12
N SER A 118 8.67 -8.55 -3.13
CA SER A 118 9.34 -9.10 -1.95
C SER A 118 9.67 -8.04 -0.89
N GLU A 119 9.71 -6.78 -1.29
CA GLU A 119 10.09 -5.61 -0.51
C GLU A 119 9.08 -5.28 0.59
N LEU A 120 7.81 -5.69 0.43
CA LEU A 120 6.82 -5.58 1.50
C LEU A 120 7.21 -6.37 2.76
N SER A 121 8.03 -7.42 2.62
CA SER A 121 8.54 -8.20 3.75
C SER A 121 9.48 -7.41 4.68
N TYR A 122 10.02 -6.27 4.21
CA TYR A 122 10.83 -5.37 5.03
C TYR A 122 10.00 -4.48 5.94
N CYS A 123 8.71 -4.30 5.66
CA CYS A 123 7.80 -3.54 6.49
C CYS A 123 7.39 -4.37 7.74
N HIS A 124 8.32 -4.59 8.66
CA HIS A 124 8.13 -5.48 9.82
C HIS A 124 7.01 -5.05 10.78
N ALA A 125 6.56 -3.81 10.71
CA ALA A 125 5.45 -3.28 11.51
C ALA A 125 4.06 -3.58 10.89
N LEU A 126 3.99 -4.15 9.68
CA LEU A 126 2.72 -4.43 9.02
C LEU A 126 1.90 -5.44 9.82
N LYS A 127 0.63 -5.07 10.02
CA LYS A 127 -0.42 -5.87 10.63
C LYS A 127 -1.52 -6.23 9.64
N GLU A 128 -1.77 -5.37 8.65
CA GLU A 128 -2.83 -5.57 7.66
C GLU A 128 -2.33 -5.28 6.24
N ILE A 129 -2.55 -6.22 5.33
CA ILE A 129 -2.31 -6.07 3.90
C ILE A 129 -3.57 -6.46 3.14
N LYS A 130 -4.15 -5.51 2.41
CA LYS A 130 -5.32 -5.75 1.53
C LYS A 130 -4.93 -5.65 0.07
N LEU A 131 -5.12 -6.75 -0.65
CA LEU A 131 -4.77 -6.94 -2.06
C LEU A 131 -5.91 -7.53 -2.87
N SER A 132 -7.12 -7.55 -2.30
CA SER A 132 -8.27 -8.16 -2.93
C SER A 132 -8.70 -7.48 -4.22
N ASN A 133 -9.30 -8.23 -5.14
CA ASN A 133 -9.74 -7.75 -6.44
C ASN A 133 -8.60 -7.09 -7.24
N ASN A 134 -7.57 -7.90 -7.53
CA ASN A 134 -6.46 -7.57 -8.42
C ASN A 134 -6.32 -8.69 -9.46
N SER A 135 -5.21 -8.75 -10.19
CA SER A 135 -4.87 -9.84 -11.12
C SER A 135 -3.63 -10.62 -10.67
N ILE A 136 -3.44 -10.77 -9.36
CA ILE A 136 -2.23 -11.37 -8.79
C ILE A 136 -2.22 -12.86 -9.09
N SER A 137 -1.17 -13.33 -9.77
CA SER A 137 -0.96 -14.77 -10.01
C SER A 137 0.25 -15.33 -9.27
N HIS A 138 1.19 -14.47 -8.85
CA HIS A 138 2.40 -14.87 -8.14
C HIS A 138 2.54 -14.12 -6.81
N ILE A 139 2.75 -14.87 -5.74
CA ILE A 139 2.96 -14.36 -4.39
C ILE A 139 4.44 -14.54 -4.03
N SER A 140 5.10 -13.47 -3.58
CA SER A 140 6.44 -13.63 -3.01
C SER A 140 6.37 -14.39 -1.68
N ASN A 141 7.09 -15.50 -1.58
CA ASN A 141 7.25 -16.27 -0.34
C ASN A 141 7.66 -15.43 0.87
N LYS A 142 8.41 -14.34 0.66
CA LYS A 142 8.90 -13.48 1.75
C LYS A 142 7.77 -12.76 2.48
N ILE A 143 6.58 -12.60 1.88
CA ILE A 143 5.46 -11.91 2.56
C ILE A 143 5.02 -12.66 3.82
N PHE A 144 5.16 -13.99 3.83
CA PHE A 144 4.82 -14.85 4.96
C PHE A 144 5.83 -14.76 6.11
N ASN A 145 6.99 -14.10 5.91
CA ASN A 145 7.97 -13.83 6.97
C ASN A 145 7.58 -12.66 7.88
N LEU A 146 6.51 -11.93 7.57
CA LEU A 146 6.00 -10.84 8.40
C LEU A 146 5.35 -11.41 9.68
N LYS A 147 6.16 -11.63 10.72
CA LYS A 147 5.73 -12.24 11.99
C LYS A 147 4.63 -11.47 12.73
N GLY A 148 4.51 -10.17 12.48
CA GLY A 148 3.48 -9.31 13.06
C GLY A 148 2.20 -9.19 12.22
N LEU A 149 2.14 -9.83 11.05
CA LEU A 149 1.01 -9.70 10.14
C LEU A 149 -0.19 -10.48 10.69
N GLU A 150 -1.30 -9.78 10.85
CA GLU A 150 -2.56 -10.25 11.44
C GLU A 150 -3.59 -10.52 10.34
N THR A 151 -3.54 -9.81 9.21
CA THR A 151 -4.47 -9.98 8.08
C THR A 151 -3.76 -9.84 6.74
N LEU A 152 -3.93 -10.86 5.89
CA LEU A 152 -3.54 -10.87 4.48
C LEU A 152 -4.76 -11.21 3.64
N ASP A 153 -5.40 -10.19 3.05
CA ASP A 153 -6.56 -10.34 2.16
C ASP A 153 -6.11 -10.36 0.70
N MET A 154 -6.22 -11.51 0.05
CA MET A 154 -5.87 -11.73 -1.36
C MET A 154 -7.03 -12.34 -2.16
N LYS A 155 -8.27 -12.22 -1.67
CA LYS A 155 -9.45 -12.74 -2.40
C LYS A 155 -9.61 -12.10 -3.78
N TRP A 156 -10.32 -12.78 -4.69
CA TRP A 156 -10.57 -12.27 -6.05
C TRP A 156 -9.28 -11.91 -6.79
N ASN A 157 -8.40 -12.91 -6.95
CA ASN A 157 -7.15 -12.81 -7.69
C ASN A 157 -7.00 -14.05 -8.61
N ASN A 158 -5.83 -14.25 -9.20
CA ASN A 158 -5.52 -15.29 -10.17
C ASN A 158 -4.45 -16.27 -9.63
N ILE A 159 -4.39 -16.48 -8.32
CA ILE A 159 -3.38 -17.34 -7.68
C ILE A 159 -3.71 -18.81 -7.98
N THR A 160 -2.72 -19.57 -8.45
CA THR A 160 -2.88 -20.98 -8.87
C THR A 160 -2.20 -22.00 -7.94
N SER A 161 -1.17 -21.60 -7.20
CA SER A 161 -0.56 -22.44 -6.18
C SER A 161 -0.28 -21.65 -4.92
N ILE A 162 -0.19 -22.36 -3.80
CA ILE A 162 0.26 -21.80 -2.53
C ILE A 162 1.26 -22.75 -1.86
N PRO A 163 2.38 -22.24 -1.34
CA PRO A 163 3.32 -23.11 -0.67
C PRO A 163 2.77 -23.70 0.64
N ASP A 164 3.08 -24.96 0.93
CA ASP A 164 2.63 -25.70 2.11
C ASP A 164 3.20 -25.13 3.42
N TYR A 165 4.42 -24.59 3.39
CA TYR A 165 5.06 -23.99 4.57
C TYR A 165 4.31 -22.74 5.05
N VAL A 166 3.42 -22.15 4.24
CA VAL A 166 2.53 -21.06 4.66
C VAL A 166 1.63 -21.50 5.83
N PHE A 167 1.33 -22.79 5.92
CA PHE A 167 0.54 -23.39 7.00
C PHE A 167 1.41 -23.94 8.15
N SER A 168 2.73 -23.79 8.08
CA SER A 168 3.63 -24.26 9.13
C SER A 168 3.67 -23.30 10.32
N SER A 169 4.14 -23.80 11.47
CA SER A 169 4.35 -23.00 12.68
C SER A 169 5.44 -21.92 12.57
N THR A 170 6.12 -21.82 11.43
CA THR A 170 7.14 -20.79 11.19
C THR A 170 6.55 -19.46 10.72
N VAL A 171 5.28 -19.47 10.27
CA VAL A 171 4.50 -18.30 9.86
C VAL A 171 3.72 -17.72 11.05
N SER A 172 3.28 -16.46 10.94
CA SER A 172 2.50 -15.76 11.97
C SER A 172 1.31 -16.61 12.44
N THR A 173 1.27 -16.93 13.75
CA THR A 173 0.34 -17.90 14.33
C THR A 173 -1.10 -17.38 14.50
N ASN A 174 -1.32 -16.07 14.34
CA ASN A 174 -2.63 -15.42 14.45
C ASN A 174 -3.04 -14.70 13.15
N MET A 175 -2.44 -15.07 12.01
CA MET A 175 -2.77 -14.47 10.73
C MET A 175 -4.10 -14.99 10.18
N THR A 176 -4.97 -14.08 9.77
CA THR A 176 -6.08 -14.39 8.85
C THR A 176 -5.60 -14.25 7.41
N LEU A 177 -5.60 -15.35 6.67
CA LEU A 177 -5.25 -15.42 5.25
C LEU A 177 -6.51 -15.69 4.43
N ASP A 178 -6.98 -14.71 3.66
CA ASP A 178 -8.13 -14.87 2.77
C ASP A 178 -7.66 -15.03 1.31
N LEU A 179 -7.85 -16.24 0.77
CA LEU A 179 -7.54 -16.60 -0.60
C LEU A 179 -8.80 -16.99 -1.39
N SER A 180 -9.99 -16.67 -0.87
CA SER A 180 -11.24 -17.01 -1.53
C SER A 180 -11.32 -16.41 -2.94
N HIS A 181 -12.05 -17.07 -3.84
CA HIS A 181 -12.16 -16.61 -5.24
C HIS A 181 -10.81 -16.43 -5.97
N ASN A 182 -9.90 -17.38 -5.77
CA ASN A 182 -8.70 -17.58 -6.59
C ASN A 182 -8.86 -18.83 -7.45
N GLN A 183 -7.78 -19.28 -8.10
CA GLN A 183 -7.72 -20.46 -8.97
C GLN A 183 -6.73 -21.49 -8.42
N ILE A 184 -6.67 -21.64 -7.09
CA ILE A 184 -5.68 -22.51 -6.43
C ILE A 184 -5.99 -23.96 -6.77
N GLU A 185 -5.07 -24.60 -7.51
CA GLU A 185 -5.16 -26.00 -7.92
C GLU A 185 -4.24 -26.90 -7.07
N ILE A 186 -3.14 -26.35 -6.54
CA ILE A 186 -2.10 -27.08 -5.82
C ILE A 186 -1.68 -26.34 -4.54
N VAL A 187 -1.39 -27.13 -3.50
CA VAL A 187 -0.65 -26.72 -2.30
C VAL A 187 0.69 -27.47 -2.31
N GLU A 188 1.82 -26.76 -2.33
CA GLU A 188 3.16 -27.33 -2.65
C GLU A 188 4.29 -27.04 -1.65
#